data_AF-K5UQ77-F1
#
_entry.id   AF-K5UQ77-F1
#
_cell.length_a   1.000
_cell.length_b   1.000
_cell.length_c   1.000
_cell.angle_alpha   90.00
_cell.angle_beta   90.00
_cell.angle_gamma   90.00
#
_symmetry.space_group_name_H-M   'P 1'
#
loop_
_entity.id
_entity.type
_entity.pdbx_description
1 polymer ?
#
loop_
_entity_poly.entity_id
_entity_poly.type
_entity_poly.pdbx_seq_one_letter_code
_entity_poly.pdbx_strand_id
1 'polypeptide(L)'
;IREVWAPQLEAEMRNIRELIDKYPYVAMDTEFPGVVARPIGSFKTSSDYHYQTMRCNVDLLKIIQVGITLADEDGNYPQDVSTWQ
;
A
#
# COMPACT_ATOMS: atom_id res chain seq x y z
N ILE A 1 -0.48 4.96 -15.07
CA ILE A 1 -0.76 3.84 -14.14
C ILE A 1 -0.44 2.54 -14.87
N ARG A 2 0.29 1.64 -14.22
CA ARG A 2 0.72 0.35 -14.74
C ARG A 2 0.08 -0.76 -13.90
N GLU A 3 -0.75 -1.57 -14.54
CA GLU A 3 -1.32 -2.77 -13.92
C GLU A 3 -0.25 -3.88 -13.84
N VAL A 4 -0.07 -4.46 -12.66
CA VAL A 4 0.97 -5.43 -12.33
C VAL A 4 0.32 -6.74 -11.89
N TRP A 5 0.44 -7.75 -12.74
CA TRP A 5 0.01 -9.11 -12.43
C TRP A 5 1.22 -10.01 -12.20
N ALA A 6 0.97 -11.21 -11.68
CA ALA A 6 2.02 -12.19 -11.36
C ALA A 6 3.10 -12.38 -12.45
N PRO A 7 2.78 -12.40 -13.77
CA PRO A 7 3.80 -12.56 -14.80
C PRO A 7 4.76 -11.36 -14.95
N GLN A 8 4.35 -10.16 -14.55
CA GLN A 8 5.14 -8.91 -14.71
C GLN A 8 5.77 -8.42 -13.42
N LEU A 9 5.39 -8.98 -12.27
CA LEU A 9 5.79 -8.49 -10.95
C LEU A 9 7.30 -8.23 -10.84
N GLU A 10 8.12 -9.21 -11.21
CA GLU A 10 9.58 -9.08 -11.16
C GLU A 10 10.13 -7.98 -12.09
N ALA A 11 9.53 -7.81 -13.26
CA ALA A 11 9.95 -6.77 -14.20
C ALA A 11 9.62 -5.38 -13.65
N GLU A 12 8.42 -5.20 -13.12
CA GLU A 12 7.98 -3.90 -12.59
C GLU A 12 8.66 -3.55 -11.27
N MET A 13 8.95 -4.52 -10.41
CA MET A 13 9.76 -4.30 -9.21
C MET A 13 11.20 -3.88 -9.54
N ARG A 14 11.77 -4.32 -10.67
CA ARG A 14 13.06 -3.79 -11.17
C ARG A 14 12.94 -2.34 -11.61
N ASN A 15 11.88 -2.00 -12.35
CA ASN A 15 11.64 -0.61 -12.77
C ASN A 15 11.51 0.32 -11.55
N ILE A 16 10.74 -0.09 -10.53
CA ILE A 16 10.62 0.66 -9.27
C ILE A 16 11.99 0.84 -8.61
N ARG A 17 12.81 -0.21 -8.56
CA ARG A 17 14.15 -0.17 -7.97
C ARG A 17 15.10 0.79 -8.68
N GLU A 18 15.01 0.90 -10.00
CA GLU A 18 15.84 1.85 -10.77
C GLU A 18 15.35 3.30 -10.61
N LEU A 19 14.04 3.49 -10.40
CA LEU A 19 13.44 4.82 -10.28
C LEU A 19 13.51 5.40 -8.86
N ILE A 20 13.52 4.56 -7.82
CA ILE A 20 13.42 5.01 -6.42
C ILE A 20 14.59 5.92 -5.99
N ASP A 21 15.78 5.76 -6.59
CA ASP A 21 16.93 6.61 -6.29
C ASP A 21 16.74 8.05 -6.79
N LYS A 22 15.97 8.24 -7.87
CA LYS A 22 15.65 9.55 -8.45
C LYS A 22 14.33 10.13 -7.94
N TYR A 23 13.37 9.27 -7.65
CA TYR A 23 12.02 9.61 -7.17
C TYR A 23 11.76 8.93 -5.82
N PRO A 24 12.40 9.39 -4.72
CA PRO A 24 12.42 8.68 -3.45
C PRO A 24 11.13 8.82 -2.61
N TYR A 25 10.21 9.69 -3.00
CA TYR A 25 8.95 9.86 -2.29
C TYR A 25 7.92 8.85 -2.79
N VAL A 26 7.39 8.04 -1.86
CA VAL A 26 6.42 6.99 -2.15
C VAL A 26 5.06 7.36 -1.58
N ALA A 27 4.08 7.61 -2.44
CA ALA A 27 2.67 7.61 -2.05
C ALA A 27 2.12 6.18 -2.21
N MET A 28 1.33 5.73 -1.25
CA MET A 28 0.82 4.36 -1.19
C MET A 28 -0.64 4.34 -0.75
N ASP A 29 -1.41 3.45 -1.37
CA ASP A 29 -2.78 3.15 -0.99
C ASP A 29 -3.06 1.65 -1.15
N THR A 30 -4.08 1.14 -0.45
CA THR A 30 -4.44 -0.28 -0.51
C THR A 30 -5.94 -0.49 -0.58
N GLU A 31 -6.38 -1.41 -1.42
CA GLU A 31 -7.76 -1.88 -1.43
C GLU A 31 -7.86 -3.24 -0.71
N PHE A 32 -8.84 -3.36 0.18
CA PHE A 32 -9.07 -4.57 0.96
C PHE A 32 -10.57 -4.75 1.24
N PRO A 33 -11.03 -5.95 1.66
CA PRO A 33 -12.44 -6.27 1.85
C PRO A 33 -13.17 -5.55 3.01
N GLY A 34 -12.65 -4.41 3.48
CA GLY A 34 -13.24 -3.61 4.55
C GLY A 34 -13.06 -4.19 5.95
N VAL A 35 -14.04 -3.95 6.82
CA VAL A 35 -14.03 -4.36 8.23
C VAL A 35 -15.17 -5.36 8.47
N VAL A 36 -14.81 -6.57 8.88
CA VAL A 36 -15.75 -7.69 9.11
C VAL A 36 -15.86 -8.08 10.58
N ALA A 37 -14.89 -7.71 11.42
CA ALA A 37 -14.85 -8.05 12.84
C ALA A 37 -14.55 -6.84 13.73
N ARG A 38 -15.05 -6.88 14.97
CA ARG A 38 -14.67 -5.95 16.03
C ARG A 38 -14.22 -6.74 17.25
N PRO A 39 -13.10 -6.37 17.89
CA PRO A 39 -12.58 -7.08 19.04
C PRO A 39 -13.51 -6.86 20.24
N ILE A 40 -13.74 -7.93 21.01
CA ILE A 40 -14.55 -7.90 22.24
C ILE A 40 -13.60 -7.92 23.44
N GLY A 41 -13.78 -6.99 24.37
CA GLY A 41 -12.99 -6.92 25.60
C GLY A 41 -12.92 -5.51 26.18
N SER A 42 -12.11 -5.36 27.23
CA SER A 42 -11.78 -4.06 27.82
C SER A 42 -10.54 -3.47 27.15
N PHE A 43 -10.65 -2.25 26.62
CA PHE A 43 -9.54 -1.52 26.00
C PHE A 43 -9.12 -0.35 26.88
N LYS A 44 -7.81 -0.12 26.99
CA LYS A 44 -7.29 0.93 27.89
C LYS A 44 -7.54 2.33 27.36
N THR A 45 -7.58 2.48 26.03
CA THR A 45 -7.79 3.74 25.34
C THR A 45 -8.58 3.51 24.05
N SER A 46 -9.13 4.58 23.48
CA SER A 46 -9.75 4.54 22.14
C SER A 46 -8.74 4.14 21.06
N SER A 47 -7.48 4.60 21.15
CA SER A 47 -6.42 4.21 20.22
C SER A 47 -6.10 2.71 20.27
N ASP A 48 -6.10 2.11 21.47
CA ASP A 48 -5.93 0.67 21.65
C ASP A 48 -7.09 -0.10 20.97
N TYR A 49 -8.33 0.34 21.16
CA TYR A 49 -9.48 -0.24 20.46
C TYR A 49 -9.36 -0.15 18.93
N HIS A 50 -8.96 1.00 18.39
CA HIS A 50 -8.75 1.19 16.95
C HIS A 50 -7.64 0.29 16.41
N TYR A 51 -6.52 0.20 17.13
CA TYR A 51 -5.42 -0.68 16.76
C TYR A 51 -5.84 -2.15 16.77
N GLN A 52 -6.51 -2.64 17.81
CA GLN A 52 -6.97 -4.03 17.87
C GLN A 52 -8.01 -4.32 16.79
N THR A 53 -8.86 -3.35 16.44
CA THR A 53 -9.81 -3.48 15.32
C THR A 53 -9.07 -3.61 13.99
N MET A 54 -8.08 -2.74 13.72
CA MET A 54 -7.26 -2.81 12.52
C MET A 54 -6.53 -4.15 12.45
N ARG A 55 -5.79 -4.52 13.50
CA ARG A 55 -5.03 -5.78 13.59
C ARG A 55 -5.90 -6.99 13.29
N CYS A 56 -7.04 -7.12 13.96
CA CYS A 56 -7.91 -8.27 13.78
C CYS A 56 -8.41 -8.41 12.32
N ASN A 57 -8.73 -7.30 11.65
CA ASN A 57 -9.21 -7.36 10.27
C ASN A 57 -8.06 -7.58 9.27
N VAL A 58 -6.89 -6.98 9.51
CA VAL A 58 -5.69 -7.22 8.69
C VAL A 58 -5.24 -8.68 8.77
N ASP A 59 -5.30 -9.29 9.95
CA ASP A 59 -4.95 -10.71 10.14
C ASP A 59 -5.97 -11.65 9.46
N LEU A 60 -7.24 -11.27 9.39
CA LEU A 60 -8.32 -12.10 8.84
C LEU A 60 -8.49 -11.99 7.33
N LEU A 61 -8.18 -10.83 6.75
CA LEU A 61 -8.51 -10.51 5.37
C LEU A 61 -7.28 -10.56 4.47
N LYS A 62 -7.50 -10.91 3.20
CA LYS A 62 -6.48 -10.82 2.16
C LYS A 62 -6.57 -9.47 1.48
N ILE A 63 -5.42 -8.86 1.22
CA ILE A 63 -5.33 -7.65 0.41
C ILE A 63 -5.82 -7.91 -1.01
N ILE A 64 -6.46 -6.91 -1.62
CA ILE A 64 -6.93 -6.97 -3.00
C ILE A 64 -5.91 -6.29 -3.92
N GLN A 65 -5.41 -5.12 -3.51
CA GLN A 65 -4.55 -4.29 -4.35
C GLN A 65 -3.61 -3.42 -3.51
N VAL A 66 -2.44 -3.11 -4.07
CA VAL A 66 -1.49 -2.12 -3.53
C VAL A 66 -1.16 -1.12 -4.63
N GLY A 67 -1.47 0.14 -4.41
CA GLY A 67 -1.05 1.24 -5.27
C GLY A 67 0.25 1.85 -4.76
N ILE A 68 1.24 2.01 -5.64
CA ILE A 68 2.52 2.67 -5.33
C ILE A 68 2.75 3.76 -6.37
N THR A 69 2.99 5.00 -5.93
CA THR A 69 3.37 6.13 -6.79
C THR A 69 4.70 6.73 -6.35
N LEU A 70 5.60 6.97 -7.30
CA LEU A 70 6.91 7.58 -7.05
C LEU A 70 6.94 9.04 -7.46
N ALA A 71 7.54 9.90 -6.63
CA ALA A 71 7.78 11.31 -6.90
C ALA A 71 9.16 11.77 -6.37
N ASP A 72 9.67 12.88 -6.90
CA ASP A 72 10.85 13.57 -6.36
C ASP A 72 10.48 14.63 -5.31
N GLU A 73 11.48 15.33 -4.78
CA GLU A 73 11.32 16.34 -3.73
C GLU A 73 10.49 17.56 -4.15
N ASP A 74 10.44 17.85 -5.45
CA ASP A 74 9.65 18.93 -6.04
C ASP A 74 8.25 18.45 -6.45
N GLY A 75 7.94 17.16 -6.27
CA GLY A 75 6.67 16.54 -6.65
C GLY A 75 6.56 16.19 -8.14
N ASN A 76 7.68 16.12 -8.87
CA ASN A 76 7.68 15.61 -10.23
C ASN A 76 7.66 14.08 -10.25
N TYR A 77 7.10 13.52 -11.31
CA TYR A 77 6.93 12.08 -11.48
C TYR A 77 7.83 11.54 -12.60
N PRO A 78 8.16 10.23 -12.59
CA PRO A 78 8.71 9.57 -13.76
C PRO A 78 7.77 9.74 -14.97
N GLN A 79 8.32 10.10 -16.14
CA GLN A 79 7.52 10.40 -17.34
C GLN A 79 6.81 9.17 -17.92
N ASP A 80 7.41 7.98 -17.81
CA ASP A 80 6.85 6.76 -18.39
C ASP A 80 5.77 6.12 -17.50
N VAL A 81 6.12 5.77 -16.27
CA VAL A 81 5.23 5.16 -15.30
C VAL A 81 5.46 5.78 -13.94
N SER A 82 4.45 6.46 -13.43
CA SER A 82 4.46 7.08 -12.11
C SER A 82 3.81 6.21 -11.03
N THR A 83 2.86 5.35 -11.40
CA THR A 83 2.04 4.55 -10.47
C THR A 83 1.93 3.10 -10.93
N TRP A 84 2.11 2.16 -10.00
CA TRP A 84 1.91 0.72 -10.15
C TRP A 84 0.73 0.26 -9.30
N GLN A 85 -0.06 -0.68 -9.83
CA GLN A 85 -1.27 -1.19 -9.22
C GLN A 85 -1.46 -2.67 -9.50
#